data_AF-A0A3B8VHK9-F1
#
_entry.id   AF-A0A3B8VHK9-F1
#
_cell.length_a   1.000
_cell.length_b   1.000
_cell.length_c   1.000
_cell.angle_alpha   90.00
_cell.angle_beta   90.00
_cell.angle_gamma   90.00
#
_symmetry.space_group_name_H-M   'P 1'
#
loop_
_entity.id
_entity.type
_entity.pdbx_description
1 polymer ?
#
loop_
_entity_poly.entity_id
_entity_poly.type
_entity_poly.pdbx_seq_one_letter_code
_entity_poly.pdbx_strand_id
1 'polypeptide(L)'
;MGGTCAPKLDTISAQRQRPNTVLMYADEMGYGDFGAHNDGYVQTPNLDALIGESHCLSQHYPGSPVRSPARAALLTGRFWQWNEYQPVGATNAAMLEGDWKLVRPRMDIQYSSPNDEEAHKLYVQKDIE
;
A
#
# COMPACT_ATOMS: atom_id res chain seq x y z
N MET A 1 47.02 -0.21 31.22
CA MET A 1 46.95 -0.81 29.87
C MET A 1 45.51 -0.78 29.40
N GLY A 2 45.09 0.32 28.77
CA GLY A 2 43.71 0.50 28.28
C GLY A 2 43.76 0.69 26.77
N GLY A 3 43.49 -0.39 26.02
CA GLY A 3 43.36 -0.33 24.57
C GLY A 3 41.96 0.14 24.20
N THR A 4 41.85 1.30 23.57
CA THR A 4 40.60 1.78 23.00
C THR A 4 40.31 1.04 21.70
N CYS A 5 39.16 0.37 21.65
CA CYS A 5 38.60 -0.19 20.43
C CYS A 5 38.00 0.97 19.62
N ALA A 6 38.81 1.62 18.78
CA ALA A 6 38.29 2.55 17.79
C ALA A 6 37.78 1.74 16.59
N PRO A 7 36.54 1.97 16.09
CA PRO A 7 36.09 1.33 14.88
C PRO A 7 36.96 1.82 13.72
N LYS A 8 37.54 0.88 12.96
CA LYS A 8 38.13 1.19 11.65
C LYS A 8 36.99 1.66 10.76
N LEU A 9 36.94 2.96 10.51
CA LEU A 9 36.11 3.54 9.46
C LEU A 9 36.77 3.21 8.13
N ASP A 10 36.48 2.03 7.60
CA ASP A 10 36.82 1.70 6.22
C ASP A 10 36.02 2.65 5.33
N THR A 11 36.72 3.63 4.77
CA THR A 11 36.15 4.58 3.82
C THR A 11 35.94 3.82 2.52
N ILE A 12 34.77 3.20 2.38
CA ILE A 12 34.35 2.58 1.13
C ILE A 12 34.02 3.72 0.16
N SER A 13 35.04 4.13 -0.61
CA SER A 13 34.86 4.86 -1.87
C SER A 13 34.34 3.89 -2.92
N ALA A 14 33.12 3.40 -2.73
CA ALA A 14 32.38 2.81 -3.83
C ALA A 14 31.87 3.97 -4.67
N GLN A 15 32.22 4.01 -5.96
CA GLN A 15 31.32 4.60 -6.95
C GLN A 15 29.94 4.04 -6.62
N ARG A 16 29.05 4.86 -6.04
CA ARG A 16 27.72 4.41 -5.61
C ARG A 16 26.96 4.01 -6.86
N GLN A 17 27.15 2.77 -7.29
CA GLN A 17 26.31 2.15 -8.29
C GLN A 17 24.90 2.21 -7.71
N ARG A 18 24.01 2.85 -8.46
CA ARG A 18 22.62 2.98 -8.04
C ARG A 18 22.07 1.56 -7.91
N PRO A 19 21.52 1.19 -6.75
CA PRO A 19 20.96 -0.15 -6.60
C PRO A 19 19.79 -0.31 -7.57
N ASN A 20 19.58 -1.54 -8.04
CA ASN A 20 18.36 -1.90 -8.75
C ASN A 20 17.26 -2.12 -7.72
N THR A 21 16.16 -1.39 -7.82
CA THR A 21 15.00 -1.55 -6.93
C THR A 21 13.91 -2.34 -7.65
N VAL A 22 13.48 -3.45 -7.04
CA VAL A 22 12.33 -4.24 -7.49
C VAL A 22 11.25 -4.19 -6.42
N LEU A 23 10.06 -3.73 -6.79
CA LEU A 23 8.88 -3.71 -5.92
C LEU A 23 7.95 -4.86 -6.33
N MET A 24 7.81 -5.84 -5.44
CA MET A 24 6.84 -6.93 -5.58
C MET A 24 5.60 -6.60 -4.74
N TYR A 25 4.41 -6.64 -5.34
CA TYR A 25 3.14 -6.35 -4.68
C TYR A 25 2.13 -7.46 -4.97
N ALA A 26 1.84 -8.27 -3.96
CA ALA A 26 0.92 -9.39 -4.06
C ALA A 26 -0.55 -8.93 -3.95
N ASP A 27 -1.45 -9.54 -4.71
CA ASP A 27 -2.90 -9.28 -4.64
C ASP A 27 -3.55 -10.23 -3.62
N GLU A 28 -4.36 -9.68 -2.73
CA GLU A 28 -5.16 -10.41 -1.72
C GLU A 28 -4.38 -11.36 -0.77
N MET A 29 -3.06 -11.18 -0.63
CA MET A 29 -2.23 -12.02 0.24
C MET A 29 -2.30 -11.56 1.70
N GLY A 30 -2.71 -12.46 2.59
CA GLY A 30 -2.82 -12.27 4.03
C GLY A 30 -1.52 -12.56 4.77
N TYR A 31 -1.44 -12.10 6.03
CA TYR A 31 -0.28 -12.33 6.90
C TYR A 31 0.00 -13.83 7.15
N GLY A 32 -1.07 -14.64 7.22
CA GLY A 32 -0.98 -16.08 7.43
C GLY A 32 -0.71 -16.90 6.17
N ASP A 33 -0.52 -16.29 5.00
CA ASP A 33 -0.29 -17.03 3.75
C ASP A 33 1.18 -17.44 3.56
N PHE A 34 2.08 -16.90 4.37
CA PHE A 34 3.48 -17.31 4.40
C PHE A 34 3.66 -18.58 5.22
N GLY A 35 4.42 -19.55 4.68
CA GLY A 35 4.85 -20.75 5.39
C GLY A 35 5.48 -20.43 6.75
N ALA A 36 6.32 -19.38 6.79
CA ALA A 36 6.95 -18.87 8.01
C ALA A 36 5.96 -18.32 9.08
N HIS A 37 4.69 -18.11 8.74
CA HIS A 37 3.67 -17.54 9.63
C HIS A 37 2.49 -18.48 9.90
N ASN A 38 2.49 -19.70 9.35
CA ASN A 38 1.39 -20.65 9.46
C ASN A 38 1.84 -22.10 9.72
N ASP A 39 2.96 -22.27 10.42
CA ASP A 39 3.56 -23.58 10.73
C ASP A 39 3.85 -24.45 9.48
N GLY A 40 4.11 -23.80 8.34
CA GLY A 40 4.43 -24.46 7.08
C GLY A 40 3.22 -25.08 6.37
N TYR A 41 1.99 -24.66 6.70
CA TYR A 41 0.78 -25.11 6.00
C TYR A 41 0.80 -24.74 4.51
N VAL A 42 1.28 -23.54 4.18
CA VAL A 42 1.53 -23.10 2.80
C VAL A 42 3.02 -23.18 2.49
N GLN A 43 3.38 -23.69 1.32
CA GLN A 43 4.77 -23.81 0.90
C GLN A 43 5.23 -22.58 0.12
N THR A 44 5.98 -21.69 0.77
CA THR A 44 6.54 -20.47 0.17
C THR A 44 8.07 -20.40 0.30
N PRO A 45 8.83 -21.44 -0.10
CA PRO A 45 10.25 -21.58 0.28
C PRO A 45 11.14 -20.39 -0.13
N ASN A 46 10.87 -19.77 -1.28
CA ASN A 46 11.63 -18.60 -1.74
C ASN A 46 11.31 -17.33 -0.93
N LEU A 47 10.05 -17.15 -0.51
CA LEU A 47 9.66 -16.01 0.32
C LEU A 47 10.09 -16.22 1.77
N ASP A 48 10.03 -17.45 2.28
CA ASP A 48 10.48 -17.79 3.63
C ASP A 48 12.00 -17.58 3.77
N ALA A 49 12.79 -17.95 2.75
CA ALA A 49 14.21 -17.65 2.70
C ALA A 49 14.45 -16.12 2.68
N LEU A 50 13.68 -15.37 1.89
CA LEU A 50 13.78 -13.91 1.84
C LEU A 50 13.49 -13.26 3.19
N ILE A 51 12.51 -13.77 3.97
CA ILE A 51 12.21 -13.30 5.32
C ILE A 51 13.41 -13.49 6.25
N GLY A 52 14.12 -14.62 6.15
CA GLY A 52 15.30 -14.91 6.98
C GLY A 52 16.54 -14.06 6.64
N GLU A 53 16.64 -13.60 5.40
CA GLU A 53 17.78 -12.81 4.90
C GLU A 53 17.50 -11.28 4.91
N SER A 54 16.26 -10.85 5.17
CA SER A 54 15.81 -9.47 5.05
C SER A 54 15.30 -8.88 6.35
N HIS A 55 15.09 -7.56 6.36
CA HIS A 55 14.31 -6.91 7.40
C HIS A 55 12.80 -7.11 7.13
N CYS A 56 12.13 -7.84 8.02
CA CYS A 56 10.68 -8.05 7.95
C CYS A 56 9.93 -7.00 8.79
N LEU A 57 8.85 -6.45 8.23
CA LEU A 57 7.99 -5.48 8.91
C LEU A 57 6.79 -6.20 9.53
N SER A 58 6.80 -6.41 10.84
CA SER A 58 5.73 -7.12 11.56
C SER A 58 4.41 -6.32 11.68
N GLN A 59 4.43 -5.02 11.36
CA GLN A 59 3.30 -4.10 11.47
C GLN A 59 3.17 -3.22 10.21
N HIS A 60 3.17 -3.85 9.04
CA HIS A 60 2.93 -3.18 7.77
C HIS A 60 1.43 -3.17 7.43
N TYR A 61 0.84 -1.97 7.37
CA TYR A 61 -0.58 -1.80 7.03
C TYR A 61 -0.72 -1.21 5.62
N PRO A 62 -1.62 -1.75 4.78
CA PRO A 62 -1.90 -1.16 3.48
C PRO A 62 -2.63 0.17 3.65
N GLY A 63 -2.53 1.05 2.65
CA GLY A 63 -3.26 2.31 2.67
C GLY A 63 -4.78 2.13 2.75
N SER A 64 -5.31 1.02 2.21
CA SER A 64 -6.73 0.66 2.22
C SER A 64 -6.90 -0.86 2.22
N PRO A 65 -8.01 -1.42 2.75
CA PRO A 65 -8.32 -2.85 2.62
C PRO A 65 -8.85 -3.24 1.23
N VAL A 66 -8.98 -2.30 0.29
CA VAL A 66 -9.50 -2.55 -1.07
C VAL A 66 -8.39 -2.36 -2.11
N ARG A 67 -8.36 -3.23 -3.13
CA ARG A 67 -7.33 -3.32 -4.17
C ARG A 67 -6.94 -1.97 -4.79
N SER A 68 -7.88 -1.30 -5.46
CA SER A 68 -7.63 -0.04 -6.18
C SER A 68 -7.10 1.10 -5.29
N PRO A 69 -7.73 1.44 -4.14
CA PRO A 69 -7.20 2.48 -3.25
C PRO A 69 -5.89 2.08 -2.56
N ALA A 70 -5.62 0.80 -2.31
CA ALA A 70 -4.33 0.36 -1.75
C ALA A 70 -3.17 0.58 -2.74
N ARG A 71 -3.39 0.23 -4.02
CA ARG A 71 -2.42 0.50 -5.10
C ARG A 71 -2.18 1.99 -5.30
N ALA A 72 -3.25 2.80 -5.28
CA ALA A 72 -3.15 4.26 -5.39
C ALA A 72 -2.32 4.86 -4.24
N ALA A 73 -2.57 4.42 -3.00
CA ALA A 73 -1.82 4.90 -1.84
C ALA A 73 -0.33 4.51 -1.89
N LEU A 74 -0.01 3.28 -2.36
CA LEU A 74 1.37 2.82 -2.54
C LEU A 74 2.16 3.66 -3.56
N LEU A 75 1.56 3.94 -4.72
CA LEU A 75 2.23 4.64 -5.82
C LEU A 75 2.37 6.14 -5.58
N THR A 76 1.40 6.75 -4.89
CA THR A 76 1.37 8.20 -4.68
C THR A 76 1.96 8.64 -3.34
N GLY A 77 2.10 7.70 -2.38
CA GLY A 77 2.42 8.03 -0.99
C GLY A 77 1.34 8.86 -0.30
N ARG A 78 0.14 8.94 -0.87
CA ARG A 78 -0.99 9.72 -0.36
C ARG A 78 -2.06 8.80 0.20
N PHE A 79 -2.78 9.29 1.20
CA PHE A 79 -3.92 8.57 1.72
C PHE A 79 -4.96 8.37 0.61
N TRP A 80 -5.58 7.21 0.49
CA TRP A 80 -6.47 6.90 -0.64
C TRP A 80 -7.75 7.77 -0.69
N GLN A 81 -8.11 8.43 0.41
CA GLN A 81 -9.17 9.44 0.46
C GLN A 81 -8.66 10.84 0.07
N TRP A 82 -7.40 10.93 -0.37
CA TRP A 82 -6.80 12.11 -0.96
C TRP A 82 -7.10 12.13 -2.46
N ASN A 83 -8.30 12.54 -2.78
CA ASN A 83 -8.69 12.95 -4.12
C ASN A 83 -8.55 14.48 -4.18
N GLU A 84 -7.64 14.98 -5.04
CA GLU A 84 -7.53 16.41 -5.39
C GLU A 84 -8.76 16.93 -6.16
N TYR A 85 -9.80 16.11 -6.28
CA TYR A 85 -11.09 16.40 -6.88
C TYR A 85 -12.20 16.14 -5.86
N GLN A 86 -13.21 17.01 -5.90
CA GLN A 86 -14.35 17.04 -4.98
C GLN A 86 -14.79 15.63 -4.53
N PRO A 87 -15.02 15.43 -3.22
CA PRO A 87 -15.44 14.15 -2.69
C PRO A 87 -16.67 13.63 -3.45
N VAL A 88 -16.50 12.50 -4.15
CA VAL A 88 -17.60 11.83 -4.84
C VAL A 88 -18.45 11.13 -3.79
N GLY A 89 -19.56 11.77 -3.39
CA GLY A 89 -20.47 11.33 -2.32
C GLY A 89 -21.22 10.02 -2.56
N ALA A 90 -20.84 9.25 -3.58
CA ALA A 90 -21.33 7.91 -3.86
C ALA A 90 -20.30 6.79 -3.60
N THR A 91 -19.07 7.16 -3.25
CA THR A 91 -18.08 6.22 -2.73
C THR A 91 -18.01 6.39 -1.22
N ASN A 92 -17.68 5.33 -0.48
CA ASN A 92 -17.46 5.39 0.97
C ASN A 92 -16.17 6.20 1.28
N ALA A 93 -16.17 7.48 0.92
CA ALA A 93 -15.19 8.45 1.35
C ALA A 93 -15.54 8.82 2.78
N ALA A 94 -14.78 8.27 3.73
CA ALA A 94 -14.80 8.81 5.07
C ALA A 94 -14.13 10.18 4.99
N MET A 95 -14.84 11.25 5.33
CA MET A 95 -14.18 12.54 5.52
C MET A 95 -13.96 12.74 7.01
N LEU A 96 -12.78 13.24 7.38
CA LEU A 96 -12.53 13.72 8.73
C LEU A 96 -13.07 15.15 8.79
N GLU A 97 -14.16 15.36 9.54
CA GLU A 97 -14.72 16.67 9.84
C GLU A 97 -14.74 16.83 11.36
N GLY A 98 -13.69 17.44 11.91
CA GLY A 98 -13.46 17.50 13.35
C GLY A 98 -13.04 16.16 13.96
N ASP A 99 -13.41 15.90 15.22
CA ASP A 99 -13.03 14.69 15.97
C ASP A 99 -13.79 13.42 15.53
N TRP A 100 -14.71 13.52 14.55
CA TRP A 100 -15.58 12.42 14.14
C TRP A 100 -15.45 12.11 12.65
N LYS A 101 -15.64 10.84 12.32
CA LYS A 101 -15.69 10.33 10.95
C LYS A 101 -17.10 10.53 10.39
N LEU A 102 -17.28 11.50 9.49
CA LEU A 102 -18.57 11.74 8.83
C LEU A 102 -18.74 10.76 7.67
N VAL A 103 -19.75 9.90 7.76
CA VAL A 103 -20.22 9.07 6.65
C VAL A 103 -21.45 9.77 6.06
N ARG A 104 -21.34 10.32 4.86
CA ARG A 104 -22.52 10.85 4.17
C ARG A 104 -23.33 9.71 3.55
N PRO A 105 -24.68 9.75 3.63
CA PRO A 105 -25.51 8.81 2.88
C PRO A 105 -25.26 9.00 1.38
N ARG A 106 -25.45 7.93 0.60
CA ARG A 106 -25.41 7.98 -0.87
C ARG A 106 -26.35 9.09 -1.34
N MET A 107 -25.79 10.15 -1.91
CA MET A 107 -26.58 11.19 -2.58
C MET A 107 -26.75 10.82 -4.04
N ASP A 108 -27.91 11.14 -4.60
CA ASP A 108 -28.13 11.05 -6.05
C ASP A 108 -27.15 12.03 -6.72
N ILE A 109 -26.19 11.48 -7.48
CA ILE A 109 -25.13 12.27 -8.09
C ILE A 109 -25.72 12.98 -9.31
N GLN A 110 -25.55 14.29 -9.39
CA GLN A 110 -25.66 15.03 -10.64
C GLN A 110 -24.25 15.12 -11.23
N TYR A 111 -24.04 14.49 -12.39
CA TYR A 111 -22.75 14.53 -13.07
C TYR A 111 -22.48 15.95 -13.60
N SER A 112 -21.29 16.47 -13.36
CA SER A 112 -20.86 17.78 -13.88
C SER A 112 -20.79 17.83 -15.40
N SER A 113 -20.50 16.70 -16.04
CA SER A 113 -20.43 16.57 -17.50
C SER A 113 -20.82 15.16 -17.97
N PRO A 114 -21.23 15.01 -19.25
CA PRO A 114 -21.50 13.69 -19.84
C PRO A 114 -20.30 12.73 -19.79
N ASN A 115 -19.08 13.27 -19.85
CA ASN A 115 -17.84 12.48 -19.75
C ASN A 115 -17.66 11.90 -18.34
N ASP A 116 -18.08 12.63 -17.30
CA ASP A 116 -18.00 12.14 -15.91
C ASP A 116 -18.98 10.99 -15.68
N GLU A 117 -20.14 11.03 -16.34
CA GLU A 117 -21.12 9.94 -16.32
C GLU A 117 -20.61 8.69 -17.03
N GLU A 118 -19.97 8.85 -18.19
CA GLU A 118 -19.38 7.73 -18.95
C GLU A 118 -18.21 7.09 -18.19
N ALA A 119 -17.34 7.90 -17.60
CA ALA A 119 -16.26 7.42 -16.73
C ALA A 119 -16.81 6.61 -15.55
N HIS A 120 -17.86 7.10 -14.89
CA HIS A 120 -18.49 6.38 -13.79
C HIS A 120 -19.07 5.02 -14.22
N LYS A 121 -19.73 4.95 -15.38
CA LYS A 121 -20.25 3.69 -15.94
C LYS A 121 -19.13 2.69 -16.23
N LEU A 122 -18.00 3.16 -16.76
CA LEU A 122 -16.82 2.32 -17.02
C LEU A 122 -16.19 1.81 -15.72
N TYR A 123 -16.16 2.63 -14.66
CA TYR A 123 -15.69 2.21 -13.34
C TYR A 123 -16.59 1.14 -12.72
N VAL A 124 -17.91 1.32 -12.77
CA VAL A 124 -18.87 0.35 -12.18
C VAL A 124 -18.85 -0.98 -12.94
N GLN A 125 -18.73 -0.95 -14.26
CA GLN A 125 -18.79 -2.16 -15.07
C GLN A 125 -17.52 -3.02 -14.95
N LYS A 126 -16.35 -2.41 -14.75
CA LYS A 126 -15.06 -3.11 -14.64
C LYS A 126 -14.74 -3.67 -13.25
N ASP A 127 -15.42 -3.21 -12.21
CA ASP A 127 -15.26 -3.74 -10.84
C ASP A 127 -16.18 -4.94 -10.54
N ILE A 128 -17.11 -5.28 -11.44
CA ILE A 128 -18.06 -6.42 -11.30
C ILE A 128 -17.51 -7.72 -11.93
N GLU A 129 -16.37 -7.66 -12.62
CA GLU A 129 -15.62 -8.83 -13.14
C GLU A 129 -14.33 -9.06 -12.34
#